data_AF-A0A1B7P305-F1
#
_entry.id   AF-A0A1B7P305-F1
#
_cell.length_a   1.000
_cell.length_b   1.000
_cell.length_c   1.000
_cell.angle_alpha   90.00
_cell.angle_beta   90.00
_cell.angle_gamma   90.00
#
_symmetry.space_group_name_H-M   'P 1'
#
loop_
_entity.id
_entity.type
_entity.pdbx_description
1 polymer ?
#
loop_
_entity_poly.entity_id
_entity_poly.type
_entity_poly.pdbx_seq_one_letter_code
_entity_poly.pdbx_strand_id
1 'polypeptide(L)'
;MLTNPGNKTEAPEVQFISLPPETSPSTPRPIPIHPHIYSNGIICLDLLGSAWSPVQTVESVCMSIQSMLAGNTKNERPPGDADFVARNRQRPRDIRFFYDDSTV
;
A
#
# COMPACT_ATOMS: atom_id res chain seq x y z
N MET A 1 31.83 0.77 11.60
CA MET A 1 30.49 1.34 11.36
C MET A 1 29.57 0.80 12.44
N LEU A 2 29.14 1.66 13.36
CA LEU A 2 28.35 1.28 14.54
C LEU A 2 26.88 1.13 14.12
N THR A 3 26.40 -0.10 13.97
CA THR A 3 24.94 -0.35 13.90
C THR A 3 24.41 -0.36 15.34
N ASN A 4 23.72 0.72 15.70
CA ASN A 4 23.00 0.80 16.97
C ASN A 4 21.85 -0.24 16.95
N PRO A 5 21.83 -1.25 17.84
CA PRO A 5 20.84 -2.33 17.81
C PRO A 5 19.44 -1.91 18.30
N GLY A 6 19.22 -0.62 18.56
CA GLY A 6 17.99 -0.10 19.20
C GLY A 6 16.87 0.38 18.27
N ASN A 7 17.09 0.54 16.96
CA ASN A 7 16.01 0.92 16.04
C ASN A 7 15.76 -0.24 15.07
N LYS A 8 14.78 -1.09 15.39
CA LYS A 8 14.05 -1.77 14.32
C LYS A 8 13.32 -0.67 13.58
N THR A 9 13.88 -0.17 12.48
CA THR A 9 13.25 0.87 11.67
C THR A 9 12.00 0.25 11.08
N GLU A 10 10.85 0.51 11.71
CA GLU A 10 9.56 -0.03 11.27
C GLU A 10 9.20 0.54 9.90
N ALA A 11 8.53 -0.28 9.07
CA ALA A 11 8.03 0.19 7.78
C ALA A 11 6.95 1.28 8.01
N PRO A 12 6.90 2.31 7.15
CA PRO A 12 5.86 3.32 7.24
C PRO A 12 4.50 2.70 6.93
N GLU A 13 3.49 3.05 7.74
CA GLU A 13 2.11 2.67 7.48
C GLU A 13 1.51 3.63 6.44
N VAL A 14 1.24 3.14 5.23
CA VAL A 14 0.71 3.94 4.12
C VAL A 14 -0.60 3.33 3.62
N GLN A 15 -1.63 4.18 3.50
CA GLN A 15 -2.95 3.80 3.02
C GLN A 15 -3.56 4.95 2.22
N PHE A 16 -4.31 4.64 1.16
CA PHE A 16 -5.13 5.64 0.49
C PHE A 16 -6.38 5.95 1.32
N ILE A 17 -6.72 7.23 1.42
CA ILE A 17 -7.96 7.68 2.05
C ILE A 17 -8.95 8.11 0.97
N SER A 18 -10.21 7.70 1.13
CA SER A 18 -11.29 8.16 0.27
C SER A 18 -11.76 9.52 0.77
N LEU A 19 -11.80 10.51 -0.11
CA LEU A 19 -12.38 11.82 0.16
C LEU A 19 -13.57 12.02 -0.76
N PRO A 20 -14.77 11.69 -0.29
CA PRO A 20 -15.97 11.78 -1.11
C PRO A 20 -16.42 13.24 -1.29
N PRO A 21 -17.29 13.51 -2.28
CA PRO A 21 -17.72 14.87 -2.62
C PRO A 21 -18.33 15.64 -1.45
N GLU A 22 -18.99 14.97 -0.49
CA GLU A 22 -19.53 15.61 0.71
C GLU A 22 -18.45 16.23 1.62
N THR A 23 -17.24 15.66 1.62
CA THR A 23 -16.12 16.14 2.45
C THR A 23 -15.16 17.05 1.68
N SER A 24 -15.06 16.87 0.36
CA SER A 24 -14.13 17.60 -0.51
C SER A 24 -14.78 17.89 -1.87
N PRO A 25 -15.71 18.87 -1.94
CA PRO A 25 -16.52 19.11 -3.13
C PRO A 25 -15.71 19.63 -4.32
N SER A 26 -14.61 20.35 -4.07
CA SER A 26 -13.73 20.88 -5.13
C SER A 26 -12.77 19.85 -5.70
N THR A 27 -12.44 18.81 -4.93
CA THR A 27 -11.45 17.79 -5.30
C THR A 27 -11.80 16.44 -4.66
N PRO A 28 -12.84 15.72 -5.13
CA PRO A 28 -13.11 14.38 -4.66
C PRO A 28 -11.93 13.46 -5.01
N ARG A 29 -11.50 12.63 -4.07
CA ARG A 29 -10.38 11.70 -4.24
C ARG A 29 -10.83 10.28 -3.89
N PRO A 30 -11.31 9.49 -4.87
CA PRO A 30 -11.61 8.10 -4.64
C PRO A 30 -10.32 7.29 -4.47
N ILE A 31 -10.43 6.10 -3.88
CA ILE A 31 -9.32 5.13 -3.81
C ILE A 31 -8.98 4.66 -5.24
N PRO A 32 -7.71 4.79 -5.70
CA PRO A 32 -7.30 4.33 -7.02
C PRO A 32 -7.65 2.86 -7.24
N ILE A 33 -8.10 2.49 -8.44
CA ILE A 33 -8.31 1.10 -8.84
C ILE A 33 -6.97 0.57 -9.35
N HIS A 34 -6.46 -0.48 -8.70
CA HIS A 34 -5.16 -1.06 -9.01
C HIS A 34 -5.11 -2.52 -8.52
N PRO A 35 -4.42 -3.44 -9.23
CA PRO A 35 -4.24 -4.83 -8.81
C PRO A 35 -3.59 -5.02 -7.42
N HIS A 36 -2.98 -3.96 -6.87
CA HIS A 36 -2.31 -3.94 -5.58
C HIS A 36 -2.97 -2.99 -4.55
N ILE A 37 -4.16 -2.45 -4.84
CA ILE A 37 -4.86 -1.52 -3.92
C ILE A 37 -6.27 -2.03 -3.64
N TYR A 38 -6.51 -2.42 -2.39
CA TYR A 38 -7.83 -2.81 -1.91
C TYR A 38 -8.81 -1.63 -1.87
N SER A 39 -10.11 -1.90 -1.93
CA SER A 39 -11.15 -0.87 -1.97
C SER A 39 -11.24 -0.02 -0.71
N ASN A 40 -10.73 -0.50 0.42
CA ASN A 40 -10.55 0.29 1.64
C ASN A 40 -9.24 1.12 1.66
N GLY A 41 -8.46 1.10 0.58
CA GLY A 41 -7.23 1.89 0.42
C GLY A 41 -5.95 1.21 0.91
N ILE A 42 -6.04 -0.01 1.47
CA ILE A 42 -4.86 -0.79 1.87
C ILE A 42 -4.04 -1.15 0.63
N ILE A 43 -2.71 -1.00 0.73
CA ILE A 43 -1.77 -1.24 -0.36
C ILE A 43 -1.05 -2.56 -0.11
N CYS A 44 -1.11 -3.47 -1.08
CA CYS A 44 -0.38 -4.73 -1.12
C CYS A 44 0.95 -4.52 -1.85
N LEU A 45 1.94 -3.94 -1.16
CA LEU A 45 3.27 -3.69 -1.70
C LEU A 45 4.32 -4.19 -0.70
N ASP A 46 5.23 -5.05 -1.15
CA ASP A 46 6.29 -5.66 -0.34
C ASP A 46 7.24 -4.64 0.29
N LEU A 47 7.45 -3.51 -0.38
CA LEU A 47 8.20 -2.34 0.11
C LEU A 47 7.67 -1.81 1.45
N LEU A 48 6.38 -1.98 1.74
CA LEU A 48 5.74 -1.58 3.00
C LEU A 48 5.72 -2.69 4.05
N GLY A 49 6.30 -3.86 3.74
CA GLY A 49 6.31 -5.05 4.57
C GLY A 49 7.68 -5.72 4.56
N SER A 50 7.78 -6.89 3.93
CA SER A 50 8.97 -7.74 3.97
C SER A 50 10.20 -7.18 3.26
N ALA A 51 10.02 -6.34 2.24
CA ALA A 51 11.11 -5.74 1.47
C ALA A 51 11.55 -4.37 2.02
N TRP A 52 10.91 -3.88 3.08
CA TRP A 52 11.32 -2.66 3.77
C TRP A 52 12.72 -2.82 4.39
N SER A 53 13.54 -1.78 4.27
CA SER A 53 14.83 -1.68 4.93
C SER A 53 15.07 -0.24 5.43
N PRO A 54 15.92 -0.03 6.44
CA PRO A 54 16.27 1.31 6.91
C PRO A 54 16.96 2.21 5.86
N VAL A 55 17.35 1.65 4.70
CA VAL A 55 17.96 2.42 3.61
C VAL A 55 16.93 3.23 2.82
N GLN A 56 15.66 2.80 2.83
CA GLN A 56 14.59 3.52 2.16
C GLN A 56 14.15 4.74 2.97
N THR A 57 13.86 5.82 2.26
CA THR A 57 13.29 7.06 2.81
C THR A 57 11.81 7.17 2.47
N VAL A 58 11.07 8.03 3.18
CA VAL A 58 9.68 8.37 2.84
C VAL A 58 9.57 8.82 1.38
N GLU A 59 10.54 9.59 0.89
CA GLU A 59 10.59 10.04 -0.50
C GLU A 59 10.72 8.86 -1.47
N SER A 60 11.65 7.92 -1.23
CA SER A 60 11.78 6.73 -2.07
C SER A 60 10.50 5.87 -2.08
N VAL A 61 9.80 5.78 -0.94
CA VAL A 61 8.51 5.07 -0.84
C VAL A 61 7.44 5.77 -1.67
N CYS A 62 7.32 7.09 -1.56
CA CYS A 62 6.38 7.88 -2.37
C CYS A 62 6.66 7.73 -3.87
N MET A 63 7.93 7.77 -4.27
CA MET A 63 8.34 7.58 -5.66
C MET A 63 7.97 6.18 -6.17
N SER A 64 8.18 5.13 -5.37
CA SER A 64 7.77 3.77 -5.72
C SER A 64 6.25 3.65 -5.88
N ILE A 65 5.46 4.24 -4.98
CA ILE A 65 3.99 4.23 -5.06
C ILE A 65 3.52 4.99 -6.31
N GLN A 66 4.11 6.16 -6.60
CA GLN A 66 3.80 6.93 -7.81
C GLN A 66 4.13 6.15 -9.08
N SER A 67 5.30 5.48 -9.12
CA SER A 67 5.70 4.65 -10.24
C SER A 67 4.76 3.45 -10.43
N MET A 68 4.36 2.79 -9.34
CA MET A 68 3.37 1.71 -9.36
C MET A 68 2.05 2.21 -9.97
N LEU A 69 1.52 3.34 -9.50
CA LEU A 69 0.28 3.92 -10.01
C LEU A 69 0.38 4.32 -11.49
N ALA A 70 1.49 4.94 -11.89
CA ALA A 70 1.71 5.39 -13.27
C ALA A 70 1.88 4.22 -14.26
N GLY A 71 2.43 3.10 -13.79
CA GLY A 71 2.61 1.88 -14.59
C GLY A 71 1.35 1.03 -14.73
N ASN A 72 0.21 1.43 -14.12
CA ASN A 72 -0.98 0.61 -14.12
C ASN A 72 -1.60 0.48 -15.52
N THR A 73 -1.73 -0.76 -15.99
CA THR A 73 -2.40 -1.12 -17.25
C THR A 73 -3.73 -1.85 -17.01
N LYS A 74 -4.05 -2.20 -15.76
CA LYS A 74 -5.23 -3.00 -15.41
C LYS A 74 -6.15 -2.22 -14.48
N ASN A 75 -7.39 -2.01 -14.91
CA ASN A 75 -8.40 -1.35 -14.11
C ASN A 75 -9.16 -2.37 -13.23
N GLU A 76 -8.44 -3.07 -12.36
CA GLU A 76 -8.98 -4.13 -11.49
C GLU A 76 -8.52 -3.99 -10.04
N ARG A 77 -9.16 -4.72 -9.13
CA ARG A 77 -8.80 -4.82 -7.70
C ARG A 77 -8.01 -6.09 -7.43
N PRO A 78 -7.30 -6.19 -6.30
CA PRO A 78 -6.68 -7.46 -5.90
C PRO A 78 -7.72 -8.59 -5.83
N PRO A 79 -7.33 -9.83 -6.15
CA PRO A 79 -8.18 -11.00 -5.94
C PRO A 79 -8.65 -11.08 -4.48
N GLY A 80 -9.95 -11.35 -4.27
CA GLY A 80 -10.53 -11.44 -2.93
C GLY A 80 -10.74 -10.10 -2.22
N ASP A 81 -10.72 -8.97 -2.93
CA ASP A 81 -10.91 -7.63 -2.36
C ASP A 81 -12.10 -7.54 -1.38
N ALA A 82 -13.29 -7.97 -1.82
CA ALA A 82 -14.50 -7.89 -1.01
C ALA A 82 -14.39 -8.71 0.30
N ASP A 83 -13.86 -9.93 0.22
CA ASP A 83 -13.67 -10.80 1.39
C ASP A 83 -12.62 -10.23 2.34
N PHE A 84 -11.51 -9.74 1.79
CA PHE A 84 -10.44 -9.13 2.57
C PHE A 84 -10.95 -7.89 3.31
N VAL A 85 -11.63 -6.97 2.63
CA VAL A 85 -12.14 -5.74 3.25
C VAL A 85 -13.21 -6.05 4.31
N ALA A 86 -14.05 -7.06 4.09
CA ALA A 86 -15.07 -7.46 5.06
C ALA A 86 -14.48 -8.09 6.33
N ARG A 87 -13.43 -8.91 6.19
CA ARG A 87 -12.89 -9.73 7.29
C ARG A 87 -11.68 -9.13 7.97
N ASN A 88 -10.88 -8.33 7.27
CA ASN A 88 -9.66 -7.78 7.83
C ASN A 88 -9.97 -6.76 8.94
N ARG A 89 -9.38 -7.00 10.11
CA ARG A 89 -9.41 -6.10 11.28
C ARG A 89 -8.01 -5.67 11.70
N GLN A 90 -6.99 -6.09 10.95
CA GLN A 90 -5.60 -5.78 11.24
C GLN A 90 -5.22 -4.42 10.67
N ARG A 91 -4.27 -3.74 11.31
CA ARG A 91 -3.65 -2.54 10.73
C ARG A 91 -2.87 -2.93 9.48
N PRO A 92 -2.78 -2.05 8.46
CA PRO A 92 -2.03 -2.31 7.23
C PRO A 92 -0.66 -2.98 7.43
N ARG A 93 0.11 -2.53 8.43
CA ARG A 93 1.44 -3.09 8.75
C ARG A 93 1.45 -4.51 9.32
N ASP A 94 0.36 -4.94 9.96
CA ASP A 94 0.27 -6.26 10.59
C ASP A 94 -0.26 -7.32 9.62
N ILE A 95 -0.65 -6.90 8.41
CA ILE A 95 -1.18 -7.76 7.35
C ILE A 95 -0.01 -8.43 6.65
N ARG A 96 -0.04 -9.77 6.63
CA ARG A 96 0.91 -10.56 5.84
C ARG A 96 0.29 -10.83 4.48
N PHE A 97 0.66 -10.01 3.51
CA PHE A 97 0.29 -10.28 2.13
C PHE A 97 1.09 -11.48 1.61
N PHE A 98 0.38 -12.37 0.93
CA PHE A 98 1.00 -13.38 0.08
C PHE A 98 1.09 -12.79 -1.31
N TYR A 99 2.31 -12.55 -1.76
CA TYR A 99 2.59 -12.03 -3.09
C TYR A 99 2.71 -13.24 -4.03
N ASP A 100 1.68 -13.50 -4.82
CA ASP A 100 1.79 -14.45 -5.92
C ASP A 100 2.60 -13.78 -7.03
N ASP A 101 3.92 -13.90 -6.96
CA ASP A 101 4.83 -13.57 -8.05
C ASP A 101 4.78 -14.69 -9.09
N SER A 102 3.62 -14.87 -9.72
CA SER A 102 3.51 -15.71 -10.91
C SER A 102 4.18 -14.97 -12.05
N THR A 103 5.50 -15.15 -12.12
CA THR A 103 6.36 -14.77 -13.24
C THR A 103 5.84 -15.41 -14.53
N VAL A 104 5.38 -14.57 -15.45
CA VAL A 104 5.72 -14.62 -16.88
C VAL A 104 5.80 -13.20 -17.44
#